data_AF-A0A5Q4T554-F1
#
_entry.id   AF-A0A5Q4T554-F1
#
_cell.length_a   1.000
_cell.length_b   1.000
_cell.length_c   1.000
_cell.angle_alpha   90.00
_cell.angle_beta   90.00
_cell.angle_gamma   90.00
#
_symmetry.space_group_name_H-M   'P 1'
#
loop_
_entity.id
_entity.type
_entity.pdbx_description
1 polymer ?
#
loop_
_entity_poly.entity_id
_entity_poly.type
_entity_poly.pdbx_seq_one_letter_code
_entity_poly.pdbx_strand_id
1 'polypeptide(L)'
;MPRKRPGALRALQKEPPVFHRGARPWWNESFPVPWPTRLDRLSGRSVSAVHRTECRRPYDEGLWPGATATALESYRRFLALPGRPLYLRLSICGCTGCDLQDDVAAARDVLELVLRRLPPRARKELAALLAPLDEELSRRTLPDPFAHRRPWRGDGWWHRRIYHESRHL
;
A
#
# COMPACT_ATOMS: atom_id res chain seq x y z
N MET A 1 -10.87 -27.36 44.90
CA MET A 1 -10.21 -26.71 43.75
C MET A 1 -11.06 -26.93 42.49
N PRO A 2 -11.83 -25.94 42.00
CA PRO A 2 -12.66 -26.15 40.81
C PRO A 2 -11.78 -26.10 39.57
N ARG A 3 -11.69 -27.21 38.83
CA ARG A 3 -10.94 -27.29 37.57
C ARG A 3 -11.74 -26.62 36.45
N LYS A 4 -11.18 -25.58 35.82
CA LYS A 4 -11.79 -24.89 34.68
C LYS A 4 -11.88 -25.83 33.47
N ARG A 5 -13.06 -25.90 32.83
CA ARG A 5 -13.32 -26.74 31.63
C ARG A 5 -12.58 -26.20 30.39
N PRO A 6 -12.18 -27.05 29.42
CA PRO A 6 -11.33 -26.68 28.27
C PRO A 6 -11.86 -25.53 27.39
N GLY A 7 -13.19 -25.33 27.36
CA GLY A 7 -13.80 -24.24 26.59
C GLY A 7 -13.44 -22.84 27.09
N ALA A 8 -13.14 -22.67 28.38
CA ALA A 8 -12.79 -21.37 28.95
C ALA A 8 -11.39 -20.89 28.51
N LEU A 9 -10.48 -21.81 28.15
CA LEU A 9 -9.15 -21.47 27.65
C LEU A 9 -9.19 -20.93 26.20
N ARG A 10 -10.15 -21.39 25.38
CA ARG A 10 -10.34 -20.87 24.01
C ARG A 10 -10.95 -19.47 23.96
N ALA A 11 -11.74 -19.09 24.98
CA ALA A 11 -12.28 -17.74 25.10
C ALA A 11 -11.20 -16.75 25.55
N LEU A 12 -10.31 -17.16 26.47
CA LEU A 12 -9.17 -16.36 26.94
C LEU A 12 -8.10 -16.11 25.85
N GLN A 13 -7.92 -17.04 24.90
CA GLN A 13 -7.06 -16.81 23.73
C GLN A 13 -7.69 -15.90 22.66
N LYS A 14 -8.98 -15.57 22.79
CA LYS A 14 -9.70 -14.69 21.86
C LYS A 14 -9.79 -13.24 22.31
N GLU A 15 -9.28 -12.90 23.50
CA GLU A 15 -9.18 -11.50 23.89
C GLU A 15 -7.94 -10.89 23.22
N PRO A 16 -8.12 -9.91 22.30
CA PRO A 16 -6.98 -9.22 21.70
C PRO A 16 -6.23 -8.46 22.81
N PRO A 17 -4.89 -8.37 22.74
CA PRO A 17 -4.13 -7.62 23.73
C PRO A 17 -4.62 -6.16 23.71
N VAL A 18 -5.10 -5.72 24.87
CA VAL A 18 -5.48 -4.33 25.12
C VAL A 18 -4.21 -3.50 25.06
N PHE A 19 -3.99 -2.77 23.97
CA PHE A 19 -2.85 -1.87 23.84
C PHE A 19 -3.07 -0.63 24.71
N HIS A 20 -2.27 -0.50 25.78
CA HIS A 20 -2.31 0.64 26.70
C HIS A 20 -1.94 1.96 26.00
N ARG A 21 -2.73 2.99 26.33
CA ARG A 21 -2.59 4.37 25.90
C ARG A 21 -1.46 5.04 26.72
N GLY A 22 -0.25 5.09 26.18
CA GLY A 22 0.90 5.76 26.78
C GLY A 22 1.88 6.27 25.73
N ALA A 23 2.17 7.58 25.77
CA ALA A 23 3.18 8.36 25.04
C ALA A 23 3.83 7.69 23.80
N ARG A 24 3.35 8.04 22.59
CA ARG A 24 3.95 7.59 21.32
C ARG A 24 4.91 8.67 20.77
N PRO A 25 6.06 8.27 20.18
CA PRO A 25 6.89 9.16 19.38
C PRO A 25 6.13 9.71 18.15
N TRP A 26 6.51 10.91 17.69
CA TRP A 26 5.82 11.71 16.67
C TRP A 26 5.69 11.09 15.26
N TRP A 27 6.37 9.97 14.95
CA TRP A 27 6.16 9.22 13.70
C TRP A 27 5.02 8.17 13.79
N ASN A 28 4.35 8.05 14.94
CA ASN A 28 3.36 7.00 15.24
C ASN A 28 1.93 7.52 15.47
N GLU A 29 1.65 8.79 15.24
CA GLU A 29 0.34 9.41 15.59
C GLU A 29 -0.82 9.08 14.64
N SER A 30 -0.60 8.36 13.53
CA SER A 30 -1.68 8.07 12.55
C SER A 30 -1.94 6.60 12.21
N PHE A 31 -1.45 5.64 12.97
CA PHE A 31 -1.82 4.22 12.73
C PHE A 31 -2.64 3.63 13.88
N PRO A 32 -3.99 3.70 13.83
CA PRO A 32 -4.85 2.89 14.67
C PRO A 32 -5.05 1.48 14.06
N VAL A 33 -4.52 0.53 14.83
CA VAL A 33 -5.00 -0.83 15.17
C VAL A 33 -5.07 -1.95 14.11
N PRO A 34 -4.57 -3.15 14.46
CA PRO A 34 -4.27 -4.24 13.55
C PRO A 34 -5.42 -5.25 13.46
N TRP A 35 -6.08 -5.29 12.32
CA TRP A 35 -6.74 -6.44 11.70
C TRP A 35 -6.60 -6.21 10.20
N PRO A 36 -6.57 -7.24 9.33
CA PRO A 36 -6.31 -7.01 7.92
C PRO A 36 -7.40 -6.06 7.37
N THR A 37 -7.01 -4.85 6.99
CA THR A 37 -7.89 -3.85 6.40
C THR A 37 -8.63 -4.54 5.27
N ARG A 38 -9.97 -4.50 5.27
CA ARG A 38 -10.73 -5.15 4.21
C ARG A 38 -10.32 -4.50 2.88
N LEU A 39 -9.66 -5.29 2.04
CA LEU A 39 -9.36 -4.91 0.67
C LEU A 39 -10.55 -5.32 -0.17
N ASP A 40 -11.37 -4.35 -0.57
CA ASP A 40 -12.57 -4.61 -1.36
C ASP A 40 -12.23 -5.45 -2.60
N ARG A 41 -13.09 -6.42 -2.89
CA ARG A 41 -12.98 -7.36 -4.04
C ARG A 41 -11.86 -8.39 -3.94
N LEU A 42 -11.12 -8.49 -2.83
CA LEU A 42 -10.23 -9.62 -2.55
C LEU A 42 -10.92 -10.66 -1.67
N SER A 43 -10.60 -11.93 -1.87
CA SER A 43 -11.05 -12.99 -0.96
C SER A 43 -10.42 -12.84 0.42
N GLY A 44 -11.08 -13.31 1.47
CA GLY A 44 -10.53 -13.29 2.83
C GLY A 44 -9.15 -13.98 2.94
N ARG A 45 -8.91 -15.03 2.14
CA ARG A 45 -7.61 -15.72 2.07
C ARG A 45 -6.52 -14.82 1.50
N SER A 46 -6.83 -14.05 0.45
CA SER A 46 -5.91 -13.08 -0.14
C SER A 46 -5.63 -11.92 0.79
N VAL A 47 -6.66 -11.40 1.46
CA VAL A 47 -6.54 -10.38 2.50
C VAL A 47 -5.62 -10.84 3.64
N SER A 48 -5.76 -12.07 4.13
CA SER A 48 -4.83 -12.65 5.12
C SER A 48 -3.42 -12.88 4.57
N ALA A 49 -3.26 -13.17 3.28
CA ALA A 49 -1.95 -13.32 2.66
C ALA A 49 -1.22 -11.97 2.52
N VAL A 50 -1.94 -10.92 2.15
CA VAL A 50 -1.44 -9.54 2.13
C VAL A 50 -1.00 -9.14 3.52
N HIS A 51 -1.85 -9.32 4.53
CA HIS A 51 -1.50 -8.95 5.90
C HIS A 51 -0.27 -9.70 6.44
N ARG A 52 -0.13 -10.99 6.15
CA ARG A 52 1.10 -11.73 6.49
C ARG A 52 2.33 -11.18 5.78
N THR A 53 2.18 -10.69 4.56
CA THR A 53 3.26 -10.07 3.78
C THR A 53 3.67 -8.73 4.39
N GLU A 54 2.71 -7.91 4.79
CA GLU A 54 2.92 -6.61 5.44
C GLU A 54 3.52 -6.75 6.86
N CYS A 55 3.16 -7.81 7.59
CA CYS A 55 3.67 -8.08 8.93
C CYS A 55 4.98 -8.88 8.94
N ARG A 56 5.51 -9.28 7.78
CA ARG A 56 6.75 -10.06 7.70
C ARG A 56 7.90 -9.20 8.21
N ARG A 57 8.69 -9.75 9.15
CA ARG A 57 9.92 -9.13 9.66
C ARG A 57 11.16 -9.73 8.98
N PRO A 58 12.25 -8.96 8.82
CA PRO A 58 12.39 -7.54 9.19
C PRO A 58 11.53 -6.61 8.31
N TYR A 59 11.25 -5.40 8.80
CA TYR A 59 10.48 -4.38 8.07
C TYR A 59 11.33 -3.82 6.93
N ASP A 60 11.55 -4.63 5.91
CA ASP A 60 12.36 -4.25 4.76
C ASP A 60 11.48 -3.55 3.72
N GLU A 61 12.05 -2.51 3.10
CA GLU A 61 11.51 -1.82 1.91
C GLU A 61 10.22 -1.03 2.15
N GLY A 62 9.96 -0.59 3.39
CA GLY A 62 8.84 0.28 3.69
C GLY A 62 7.48 -0.41 3.60
N LEU A 63 7.39 -1.71 3.89
CA LEU A 63 6.09 -2.36 4.15
C LEU A 63 5.74 -2.31 5.64
N TRP A 64 4.52 -1.87 5.93
CA TRP A 64 3.91 -1.91 7.25
C TRP A 64 2.48 -2.46 7.16
N PRO A 65 1.89 -2.91 8.28
CA PRO A 65 0.49 -3.34 8.31
C PRO A 65 -0.43 -2.24 7.79
N GLY A 66 -1.18 -2.51 6.72
CA GLY A 66 -2.06 -1.56 6.06
C GLY A 66 -1.45 -0.80 4.87
N ALA A 67 -0.15 -0.95 4.58
CA ALA A 67 0.51 -0.28 3.45
C ALA A 67 -0.20 -0.54 2.11
N THR A 68 -0.69 -1.76 1.88
CA THR A 68 -1.41 -2.13 0.65
C THR A 68 -2.74 -1.38 0.53
N ALA A 69 -3.46 -1.24 1.65
CA ALA A 69 -4.73 -0.52 1.68
C ALA A 69 -4.52 0.96 1.39
N THR A 70 -3.54 1.59 2.05
CA THR A 70 -3.16 2.98 1.84
C THR A 70 -2.70 3.23 0.39
N ALA A 71 -1.91 2.32 -0.18
CA ALA A 71 -1.48 2.43 -1.56
C ALA A 71 -2.65 2.31 -2.55
N LEU A 72 -3.58 1.37 -2.36
CA LEU A 72 -4.79 1.26 -3.19
C LEU A 72 -5.68 2.49 -3.10
N GLU A 73 -5.89 3.02 -1.89
CA GLU A 73 -6.68 4.22 -1.69
C GLU A 73 -6.05 5.43 -2.40
N SER A 74 -4.74 5.63 -2.23
CA SER A 74 -4.01 6.72 -2.87
C SER A 74 -4.03 6.59 -4.39
N TYR A 75 -3.91 5.35 -4.90
CA TYR A 75 -3.99 5.09 -6.32
C TYR A 75 -5.38 5.40 -6.90
N ARG A 76 -6.45 4.94 -6.23
CA ARG A 76 -7.83 5.25 -6.60
C ARG A 76 -8.12 6.75 -6.51
N ARG A 77 -7.63 7.42 -5.47
CA ARG A 77 -7.78 8.87 -5.27
C ARG A 77 -7.13 9.66 -6.40
N PHE A 78 -5.91 9.31 -6.79
CA PHE A 78 -5.24 9.93 -7.94
C PHE A 78 -6.06 9.75 -9.22
N LEU A 79 -6.56 8.54 -9.48
CA LEU A 79 -7.39 8.25 -10.64
C LEU A 79 -8.81 8.85 -10.57
N ALA A 80 -9.24 9.35 -9.42
CA ALA A 80 -10.50 10.07 -9.26
C ALA A 80 -10.35 11.59 -9.47
N LEU A 81 -9.11 12.12 -9.53
CA LEU A 81 -8.89 13.54 -9.80
C LEU A 81 -9.54 13.95 -11.13
N PRO A 82 -10.08 15.17 -11.26
CA PRO A 82 -10.57 15.68 -12.53
C PRO A 82 -9.41 16.03 -13.49
N GLY A 83 -9.71 16.15 -14.79
CA GLY A 83 -8.76 16.64 -15.80
C GLY A 83 -7.99 15.56 -16.56
N ARG A 84 -7.59 15.84 -17.80
CA ARG A 84 -6.79 14.96 -18.65
C ARG A 84 -5.87 15.81 -19.54
N PRO A 85 -4.58 15.47 -19.67
CA PRO A 85 -3.85 14.41 -18.97
C PRO A 85 -3.58 14.75 -17.49
N LEU A 86 -3.45 13.72 -16.66
CA LEU A 86 -2.91 13.82 -15.30
C LEU A 86 -1.39 13.74 -15.34
N TYR A 87 -0.76 14.49 -14.45
CA TYR A 87 0.68 14.47 -14.24
C TYR A 87 1.00 13.83 -12.89
N LEU A 88 2.00 12.95 -12.86
CA LEU A 88 2.46 12.34 -11.61
C LEU A 88 3.14 13.41 -10.76
N ARG A 89 3.13 13.29 -9.44
CA ARG A 89 3.84 14.23 -8.56
C ARG A 89 4.88 13.46 -7.78
N LEU A 90 6.06 14.06 -7.65
CA LEU A 90 7.05 13.56 -6.72
C LEU A 90 6.73 14.13 -5.34
N SER A 91 6.74 13.25 -4.34
CA SER A 91 6.83 13.71 -2.96
C SER A 91 8.23 14.24 -2.69
N ILE A 92 8.29 15.40 -2.03
CA ILE A 92 9.54 16.07 -1.63
C ILE A 92 9.90 15.70 -0.19
N CYS A 93 8.96 15.14 0.57
CA CYS A 93 9.11 14.98 2.01
C CYS A 93 10.04 13.81 2.40
N GLY A 94 10.20 12.80 1.53
CA GLY A 94 11.08 11.64 1.75
C GLY A 94 10.59 10.67 2.84
N CYS A 95 9.43 10.91 3.45
CA CYS A 95 8.73 9.95 4.29
C CYS A 95 7.84 9.04 3.46
N THR A 96 7.90 7.73 3.71
CA THR A 96 7.13 6.73 2.96
C THR A 96 5.61 6.97 3.05
N GLY A 97 5.11 7.47 4.19
CA GLY A 97 3.69 7.83 4.31
C GLY A 97 3.26 8.96 3.38
N CYS A 98 4.12 9.98 3.24
CA CYS A 98 3.91 11.15 2.40
C CYS A 98 4.04 10.79 0.92
N ASP A 99 5.06 9.97 0.61
CA ASP A 99 5.30 9.44 -0.73
C ASP A 99 4.08 8.65 -1.22
N LEU A 100 3.51 7.78 -0.38
CA LEU A 100 2.31 7.02 -0.77
C LEU A 100 1.09 7.91 -1.03
N GLN A 101 0.96 9.01 -0.29
CA GLN A 101 -0.19 9.90 -0.42
C GLN A 101 -0.07 10.78 -1.67
N ASP A 102 1.12 11.34 -1.93
CA ASP A 102 1.31 12.37 -2.94
C ASP A 102 1.86 11.83 -4.27
N ASP A 103 2.59 10.71 -4.24
CA ASP A 103 3.18 10.06 -5.41
C ASP A 103 2.50 8.72 -5.71
N VAL A 104 1.70 8.72 -6.78
CA VAL A 104 1.02 7.52 -7.28
C VAL A 104 2.00 6.44 -7.77
N ALA A 105 3.20 6.81 -8.23
CA ALA A 105 4.22 5.85 -8.62
C ALA A 105 4.74 5.10 -7.38
N ALA A 106 5.03 5.80 -6.29
CA ALA A 106 5.44 5.18 -5.03
C ALA A 106 4.34 4.24 -4.48
N ALA A 107 3.06 4.64 -4.59
CA ALA A 107 1.95 3.76 -4.27
C ALA A 107 1.95 2.49 -5.14
N ARG A 108 2.22 2.62 -6.45
CA ARG A 108 2.30 1.47 -7.36
C ARG A 108 3.50 0.58 -7.10
N ASP A 109 4.62 1.12 -6.64
CA ASP A 109 5.81 0.36 -6.22
C ASP A 109 5.53 -0.51 -5.00
N VAL A 110 4.82 0.02 -4.00
CA VAL A 110 4.36 -0.78 -2.85
C VAL A 110 3.46 -1.92 -3.30
N LEU A 111 2.54 -1.66 -4.23
CA LEU A 111 1.65 -2.69 -4.77
C LEU A 111 2.41 -3.75 -5.56
N GLU A 112 3.42 -3.34 -6.34
CA GLU A 112 4.32 -4.24 -7.06
C GLU A 112 5.12 -5.13 -6.10
N LEU A 113 5.63 -4.54 -5.03
CA LEU A 113 6.37 -5.25 -4.01
C LEU A 113 5.51 -6.32 -3.33
N VAL A 114 4.26 -5.97 -2.98
CA VAL A 114 3.30 -6.93 -2.42
C VAL A 114 2.98 -8.04 -3.41
N LEU A 115 2.73 -7.73 -4.69
CA LEU A 115 2.51 -8.73 -5.74
C LEU A 115 3.66 -9.76 -5.80
N ARG A 116 4.92 -9.32 -5.77
CA ARG A 116 6.10 -10.19 -5.83
C ARG A 116 6.19 -11.14 -4.64
N ARG A 117 5.77 -10.70 -3.46
CA ARG A 117 5.84 -11.46 -2.20
C ARG A 117 4.62 -12.36 -1.96
N LEU A 118 3.48 -12.08 -2.61
CA LEU A 118 2.26 -12.85 -2.42
C LEU A 118 2.35 -14.27 -3.01
N PRO A 119 1.67 -15.26 -2.38
CA PRO A 119 1.49 -16.58 -2.97
C PRO A 119 0.66 -16.50 -4.26
N PRO A 120 0.79 -17.46 -5.19
CA PRO A 120 0.26 -17.36 -6.55
C PRO A 120 -1.23 -16.99 -6.64
N ARG A 121 -2.08 -17.56 -5.78
CA ARG A 121 -3.52 -17.25 -5.78
C ARG A 121 -3.81 -15.80 -5.36
N ALA A 122 -3.23 -15.36 -4.26
CA ALA A 122 -3.44 -14.01 -3.76
C ALA A 122 -2.84 -12.97 -4.72
N ARG A 123 -1.70 -13.30 -5.33
CA ARG A 123 -1.09 -12.50 -6.39
C ARG A 123 -2.02 -12.33 -7.59
N LYS A 124 -2.66 -13.39 -8.06
CA LYS A 124 -3.64 -13.32 -9.16
C LYS A 124 -4.83 -12.44 -8.83
N GLU A 125 -5.40 -12.57 -7.62
CA GLU A 125 -6.53 -11.75 -7.20
C GLU A 125 -6.15 -10.26 -7.10
N LEU A 126 -4.98 -9.95 -6.51
CA LEU A 126 -4.50 -8.57 -6.45
C LEU A 126 -4.15 -8.02 -7.84
N ALA A 127 -3.50 -8.81 -8.71
CA ALA A 127 -3.19 -8.39 -10.07
C ALA A 127 -4.45 -8.11 -10.89
N ALA A 128 -5.50 -8.93 -10.74
CA ALA A 128 -6.79 -8.70 -11.40
C ALA A 128 -7.48 -7.42 -10.90
N LEU A 129 -7.31 -7.06 -9.63
CA LEU A 129 -7.78 -5.79 -9.09
C LEU A 129 -7.00 -4.60 -9.65
N LEU A 130 -5.68 -4.74 -9.82
CA LEU A 130 -4.80 -3.67 -10.29
C LEU A 130 -4.88 -3.44 -11.80
N ALA A 131 -5.10 -4.48 -12.60
CA ALA A 131 -5.16 -4.38 -14.06
C ALA A 131 -6.05 -3.22 -14.60
N PRO A 132 -7.32 -3.06 -14.16
CA PRO A 132 -8.13 -1.92 -14.62
C PRO A 132 -7.64 -0.56 -14.11
N LEU A 133 -6.95 -0.51 -12.97
CA LEU A 133 -6.36 0.74 -12.45
C LEU A 133 -5.09 1.11 -13.22
N ASP A 134 -4.26 0.13 -13.54
CA ASP A 134 -3.06 0.28 -14.37
C ASP A 134 -3.43 0.76 -15.78
N GLU A 135 -4.50 0.19 -16.36
CA GLU A 135 -5.06 0.65 -17.64
C GLU A 135 -5.54 2.10 -17.58
N GLU A 136 -6.28 2.46 -16.53
CA GLU A 136 -6.75 3.83 -16.36
C GLU A 136 -5.59 4.81 -16.16
N LEU A 137 -4.58 4.42 -15.37
CA LEU A 137 -3.38 5.23 -15.19
C LEU A 137 -2.67 5.45 -16.53
N SER A 138 -2.48 4.39 -17.31
CA SER A 138 -1.86 4.46 -18.64
C SER A 138 -2.62 5.39 -19.57
N ARG A 139 -3.95 5.33 -19.56
CA ARG A 139 -4.83 6.16 -20.38
C ARG A 139 -4.84 7.63 -19.96
N ARG A 140 -4.76 7.90 -18.66
CA ARG A 140 -4.85 9.25 -18.10
C ARG A 140 -3.52 9.98 -18.01
N THR A 141 -2.39 9.31 -18.15
CA THR A 141 -1.05 9.90 -18.00
C THR A 141 -0.26 9.80 -19.30
N LEU A 142 0.52 10.83 -19.60
CA LEU A 142 1.35 10.85 -20.81
C LEU A 142 2.66 10.09 -20.61
N PRO A 143 3.13 9.34 -21.62
CA PRO A 143 4.47 8.76 -21.61
C PRO A 143 5.53 9.87 -21.67
N ASP A 144 6.62 9.71 -20.93
CA ASP A 144 7.78 10.61 -20.97
C ASP A 144 8.82 10.09 -21.99
N PRO A 145 9.04 10.76 -23.13
CA PRO A 145 10.04 10.35 -24.11
C PRO A 145 11.47 10.42 -23.57
N PHE A 146 11.71 11.19 -22.50
CA PHE A 146 13.01 11.37 -21.87
C PHE A 146 13.18 10.54 -20.59
N ALA A 147 12.27 9.59 -20.31
CA ALA A 147 12.34 8.74 -19.12
C ALA A 147 13.69 8.01 -18.98
N HIS A 148 14.32 7.65 -20.10
CA HIS A 148 15.66 7.02 -20.14
C HIS A 148 16.76 7.87 -19.47
N ARG A 149 16.57 9.19 -19.35
CA ARG A 149 17.51 10.09 -18.67
C ARG A 149 17.35 10.07 -17.15
N ARG A 150 16.36 9.36 -16.61
CA ARG A 150 16.03 9.32 -15.18
C ARG A 150 15.98 7.87 -14.63
N PRO A 151 17.07 7.10 -14.74
CA PRO A 151 17.09 5.69 -14.34
C PRO A 151 16.83 5.46 -12.85
N TRP A 152 17.12 6.46 -12.00
CA TRP A 152 16.91 6.37 -10.54
C TRP A 152 15.43 6.30 -10.12
N ARG A 153 14.47 6.51 -11.04
CA ARG A 153 13.04 6.47 -10.72
C ARG A 153 12.48 5.06 -10.60
N GLY A 154 13.20 4.04 -11.04
CA GLY A 154 12.74 2.66 -11.03
C GLY A 154 12.33 2.16 -12.41
N ASP A 155 12.21 0.84 -12.53
CA ASP A 155 12.08 0.16 -13.82
C ASP A 155 10.62 -0.01 -14.29
N GLY A 156 9.65 0.23 -13.40
CA GLY A 156 8.22 0.15 -13.69
C GLY A 156 7.80 1.11 -14.81
N TRP A 157 6.89 0.68 -15.68
CA TRP A 157 6.41 1.51 -16.80
C TRP A 157 5.73 2.80 -16.32
N TRP A 158 5.17 2.81 -15.10
CA TRP A 158 4.54 3.98 -14.48
C TRP A 158 5.55 5.09 -14.16
N HIS A 159 6.84 4.78 -13.98
CA HIS A 159 7.90 5.79 -13.84
C HIS A 159 8.30 6.44 -15.16
N ARG A 160 7.88 5.86 -16.28
CA ARG A 160 8.12 6.40 -17.63
C ARG A 160 6.99 7.34 -18.07
N ARG A 161 6.36 8.01 -17.10
CA ARG A 161 5.28 8.98 -17.32
C ARG A 161 5.73 10.38 -16.97
N ILE A 162 5.08 11.38 -17.55
CA ILE A 162 5.40 12.78 -17.28
C ILE A 162 4.99 13.13 -15.85
N TYR A 163 5.96 13.64 -15.10
CA TYR A 163 5.73 14.21 -13.78
C TYR A 163 5.44 15.71 -13.91
N HIS A 164 4.58 16.22 -13.02
CA HIS A 164 4.39 17.62 -12.79
C HIS A 164 5.70 18.15 -12.19
N GLU A 165 6.56 18.66 -13.05
CA GLU A 165 7.66 19.49 -12.62
C GLU A 165 7.05 20.83 -12.21
N SER A 166 6.63 20.92 -10.95
CA SER A 166 6.62 22.21 -10.28
C SER A 166 8.07 22.67 -10.26
N ARG A 167 8.55 23.26 -11.36
CA ARG A 167 9.83 23.93 -11.39
C ARG A 167 9.76 24.96 -10.27
N HIS A 168 10.61 24.77 -9.27
CA HIS A 168 11.12 25.87 -8.47
C HIS A 168 11.57 26.95 -9.48
N LEU A 169 10.76 28.00 -9.59
CA LEU A 169 11.26 29.33 -9.90
C LEU A 169 11.89 29.88 -8.62
#